data_AF-A0A3D5VAG9-F1
#
_entry.id   AF-A0A3D5VAG9-F1
#
_cell.length_a   1.000
_cell.length_b   1.000
_cell.length_c   1.000
_cell.angle_alpha   90.00
_cell.angle_beta   90.00
_cell.angle_gamma   90.00
#
_symmetry.space_group_name_H-M   'P 1'
#
loop_
_entity.id
_entity.type
_entity.pdbx_description
1 polymer ?
#
loop_
_entity_poly.entity_id
_entity_poly.type
_entity_poly.pdbx_seq_one_letter_code
_entity_poly.pdbx_strand_id
1 'polypeptide(L)'
;MKKISYFLIFIFLLGCSATIKQEIEVSPTSNKQVLEAELPNWLYKIPEKAVVGIAPYKKNKESSLEAARKMAAVFSNRNRSSIAISKKGFREAQDSLSDMQVKFRMNVGDPKEASKLYENLKLIDETRFHNYYLALFSENSIEFDTKKVYSNLEKPNWFQKTRLEDEEGLVTYHSTATSANFISAWEMAAENARLQIAEYIEKKVRGLLLRKNENFDKYVSIETSQNVSNFKIVRSAVRAEYQDQLLIYQVYMEVQR
;
A
#
# COMPACT_ATOMS: atom_id res chain seq x y z
N MET A 1 -14.10 46.17 61.61
CA MET A 1 -13.43 45.61 60.41
C MET A 1 -13.43 44.06 60.42
N LYS A 2 -14.60 43.41 60.37
CA LYS A 2 -14.69 41.92 60.30
C LYS A 2 -15.85 41.37 59.43
N LYS A 3 -16.63 42.23 58.76
CA LYS A 3 -17.80 41.81 57.96
C LYS A 3 -17.66 41.92 56.45
N ILE A 4 -16.55 42.50 55.95
CA ILE A 4 -16.30 42.64 54.49
C ILE A 4 -15.48 41.45 53.93
N SER A 5 -14.83 40.66 54.80
CA SER A 5 -13.98 39.54 54.34
C SER A 5 -14.74 38.24 54.02
N TYR A 6 -16.02 38.12 54.39
CA TYR A 6 -16.81 36.90 54.13
C TYR A 6 -17.57 36.93 52.80
N PHE A 7 -17.75 38.10 52.18
CA PHE A 7 -18.46 38.19 50.90
C PHE A 7 -17.57 37.80 49.69
N LEU A 8 -16.25 37.98 49.81
CA LEU A 8 -15.29 37.61 48.76
C LEU A 8 -14.97 36.10 48.70
N ILE A 9 -15.20 35.36 49.79
CA ILE A 9 -14.99 33.90 49.81
C ILE A 9 -16.20 33.16 49.21
N PHE A 10 -17.40 33.75 49.24
CA PHE A 10 -18.60 33.11 48.68
C PHE A 10 -18.65 33.17 47.14
N ILE A 11 -17.99 34.15 46.51
CA ILE A 11 -17.94 34.27 45.04
C ILE A 11 -16.95 33.26 44.42
N PHE A 12 -15.95 32.79 45.17
CA PHE A 12 -14.98 31.81 44.67
C PHE A 12 -15.46 30.35 44.72
N LEU A 13 -16.58 30.04 45.39
CA LEU A 13 -17.09 28.66 45.53
C LEU A 13 -18.21 28.29 44.55
N LEU A 14 -18.68 29.22 43.71
CA LEU A 14 -19.68 28.94 42.66
C LEU A 14 -19.07 28.87 41.24
N GLY A 15 -17.74 28.93 41.12
CA GLY A 15 -17.03 28.91 39.83
C GLY A 15 -16.62 27.53 39.31
N CYS A 16 -16.93 26.44 40.03
CA CYS A 16 -16.54 25.09 39.64
C CYS A 16 -17.72 24.13 39.76
N SER A 17 -18.61 24.08 38.77
CA SER A 17 -19.34 22.85 38.46
C SER A 17 -19.97 22.90 37.07
N ALA A 18 -19.79 21.78 36.36
CA ALA A 18 -20.54 21.37 35.18
C ALA A 18 -20.18 22.07 33.86
N THR A 19 -18.94 21.90 33.41
CA THR A 19 -18.75 21.57 31.99
C THR A 19 -19.42 20.21 31.78
N ILE A 20 -20.71 20.21 31.44
CA ILE A 20 -21.34 19.04 30.84
C ILE A 20 -20.55 18.81 29.54
N LYS A 21 -19.57 17.90 29.59
CA LYS A 21 -19.12 17.21 28.39
C LYS A 21 -20.34 16.45 27.91
N GLN A 22 -21.19 17.15 27.16
CA GLN A 22 -21.98 16.49 26.15
C GLN A 22 -20.92 15.93 25.23
N GLU A 23 -20.59 14.66 25.43
CA GLU A 23 -20.16 13.82 24.33
C GLU A 23 -21.31 13.94 23.34
N ILE A 24 -21.22 14.95 22.47
CA ILE A 24 -21.89 14.91 21.21
C ILE A 24 -21.23 13.69 20.59
N GLU A 25 -21.91 12.56 20.72
CA GLU A 25 -21.66 11.38 19.91
C GLU A 25 -22.03 11.84 18.49
N VAL A 26 -21.14 12.63 17.90
CA VAL A 26 -21.12 12.86 16.46
C VAL A 26 -20.74 11.50 15.94
N SER A 27 -21.72 10.62 15.78
CA SER A 27 -21.59 9.52 14.85
C SER A 27 -21.25 10.21 13.53
N PRO A 28 -20.00 10.12 13.02
CA PRO A 28 -19.79 10.60 11.67
C PRO A 28 -20.56 9.60 10.82
N THR A 29 -21.80 9.93 10.46
CA THR A 29 -22.48 9.35 9.31
C THR A 29 -21.72 9.84 8.09
N SER A 30 -20.54 9.25 7.92
CA SER A 30 -19.76 9.35 6.70
C SER A 30 -20.64 8.70 5.64
N ASN A 31 -21.16 9.52 4.73
CA ASN A 31 -21.92 9.02 3.60
C ASN A 31 -20.95 8.24 2.71
N LYS A 32 -20.93 6.93 2.87
CA LYS A 32 -20.16 6.00 2.04
C LYS A 32 -21.01 5.54 0.88
N GLN A 33 -20.62 5.92 -0.33
CA GLN A 33 -21.23 5.42 -1.55
C GLN A 33 -20.17 4.67 -2.35
N VAL A 34 -20.34 3.37 -2.52
CA VAL A 34 -19.43 2.56 -3.34
C VAL A 34 -19.80 2.71 -4.81
N LEU A 35 -18.80 2.84 -5.67
CA LEU A 35 -18.96 3.02 -7.11
C LEU A 35 -18.67 1.71 -7.84
N GLU A 36 -19.68 1.20 -8.55
CA GLU A 36 -19.50 0.10 -9.50
C GLU A 36 -18.85 0.61 -10.78
N ALA A 37 -17.89 -0.15 -11.30
CA ALA A 37 -17.33 0.07 -12.63
C ALA A 37 -17.11 -1.26 -13.35
N GLU A 38 -17.38 -1.26 -14.64
CA GLU A 38 -17.05 -2.38 -15.51
C GLU A 38 -15.55 -2.33 -15.87
N LEU A 39 -14.78 -3.32 -15.40
CA LEU A 39 -13.34 -3.40 -15.53
C LEU A 39 -12.91 -4.72 -16.17
N PRO A 40 -11.79 -4.75 -16.91
CA PRO A 40 -11.33 -5.97 -17.54
C PRO A 40 -10.90 -7.03 -16.52
N ASN A 41 -11.19 -8.30 -16.80
CA ASN A 41 -10.91 -9.41 -15.90
C ASN A 41 -9.41 -9.56 -15.60
N TRP A 42 -8.54 -9.18 -16.55
CA TRP A 42 -7.08 -9.19 -16.34
C TRP A 42 -6.62 -8.28 -15.20
N LEU A 43 -7.42 -7.27 -14.80
CA LEU A 43 -7.09 -6.47 -13.62
C LEU A 43 -7.22 -7.31 -12.35
N TYR A 44 -8.22 -8.21 -12.29
CA TYR A 44 -8.47 -9.07 -11.15
C TYR A 44 -7.62 -10.34 -11.14
N LYS A 45 -7.25 -10.84 -12.32
CA LYS A 45 -6.35 -11.98 -12.50
C LYS A 45 -5.30 -11.61 -13.54
N ILE A 46 -4.16 -11.09 -13.06
CA ILE A 46 -3.12 -10.58 -13.96
C ILE A 46 -2.47 -11.77 -14.67
N PRO A 47 -2.46 -11.77 -16.02
CA PRO A 47 -1.83 -12.83 -16.79
C PRO A 47 -0.33 -12.94 -16.48
N GLU A 48 0.21 -14.13 -16.61
CA GLU A 48 1.64 -14.34 -16.37
C GLU A 48 2.49 -13.54 -17.37
N LYS A 49 3.62 -13.00 -16.90
CA LYS A 49 4.51 -12.11 -17.66
C LYS A 49 3.87 -10.80 -18.12
N ALA A 50 2.67 -10.47 -17.64
CA ALA A 50 2.04 -9.18 -17.86
C ALA A 50 2.32 -8.22 -16.71
N VAL A 51 2.23 -6.92 -17.01
CA VAL A 51 2.33 -5.86 -16.03
C VAL A 51 1.30 -4.78 -16.33
N VAL A 52 0.66 -4.28 -15.28
CA VAL A 52 -0.33 -3.20 -15.38
C VAL A 52 0.39 -1.87 -15.25
N GLY A 53 0.17 -0.99 -16.22
CA GLY A 53 0.52 0.42 -16.18
C GLY A 53 -0.72 1.28 -15.94
N ILE A 54 -0.59 2.28 -15.07
CA ILE A 54 -1.68 3.19 -14.72
C ILE A 54 -1.17 4.62 -14.91
N ALA A 55 -1.99 5.47 -15.53
CA ALA A 55 -1.68 6.87 -15.71
C ALA A 55 -2.93 7.73 -15.53
N PRO A 56 -2.78 9.02 -15.21
CA PRO A 56 -3.89 9.96 -15.35
C PRO A 56 -4.41 9.94 -16.80
N TYR A 57 -5.72 9.86 -16.96
CA TYR A 57 -6.36 9.97 -18.26
C TYR A 57 -6.25 11.41 -18.76
N LYS A 58 -5.69 11.59 -19.95
CA LYS A 58 -5.57 12.88 -20.64
C LYS A 58 -6.32 12.83 -21.97
N LYS A 59 -6.70 14.01 -22.49
CA LYS A 59 -7.28 14.12 -23.84
C LYS A 59 -6.33 13.56 -24.91
N ASN A 60 -5.02 13.77 -24.75
CA ASN A 60 -4.01 13.10 -25.55
C ASN A 60 -3.79 11.67 -25.00
N LYS A 61 -4.39 10.69 -25.66
CA LYS A 61 -4.28 9.26 -25.32
C LYS A 61 -2.84 8.76 -25.35
N GLU A 62 -2.02 9.20 -26.31
CA GLU A 62 -0.61 8.79 -26.41
C GLU A 62 0.19 9.21 -25.18
N SER A 63 -0.10 10.40 -24.63
CA SER A 63 0.54 10.84 -23.39
C SER A 63 0.17 9.95 -22.19
N SER A 64 -1.07 9.48 -22.11
CA SER A 64 -1.50 8.53 -21.07
C SER A 64 -0.88 7.15 -21.25
N LEU A 65 -0.85 6.64 -22.50
CA LEU A 65 -0.20 5.38 -22.83
C LEU A 65 1.29 5.39 -22.48
N GLU A 66 1.99 6.45 -22.84
CA GLU A 66 3.41 6.64 -22.57
C GLU A 66 3.71 6.68 -21.06
N ALA A 67 2.90 7.41 -20.30
CA ALA A 67 3.00 7.45 -18.84
C ALA A 67 2.70 6.09 -18.20
N ALA A 68 1.70 5.37 -18.71
CA ALA A 68 1.36 4.03 -18.23
C ALA A 68 2.48 3.03 -18.53
N ARG A 69 3.11 3.09 -19.70
CA ARG A 69 4.26 2.25 -20.05
C ARG A 69 5.45 2.52 -19.13
N LYS A 70 5.75 3.79 -18.83
CA LYS A 70 6.80 4.17 -17.86
C LYS A 70 6.51 3.61 -16.47
N MET A 71 5.28 3.72 -15.98
CA MET A 71 4.88 3.12 -14.72
C MET A 71 5.06 1.60 -14.76
N ALA A 72 4.55 0.93 -15.79
CA ALA A 72 4.66 -0.51 -15.95
C ALA A 72 6.13 -0.99 -15.96
N ALA A 73 7.02 -0.26 -16.62
CA ALA A 73 8.45 -0.57 -16.65
C ALA A 73 9.10 -0.44 -15.26
N VAL A 74 8.85 0.67 -14.55
CA VAL A 74 9.33 0.87 -13.17
C VAL A 74 8.78 -0.21 -12.24
N PHE A 75 7.50 -0.54 -12.39
CA PHE A 75 6.83 -1.53 -11.57
C PHE A 75 7.34 -2.95 -11.81
N SER A 76 7.52 -3.33 -13.08
CA SER A 76 8.11 -4.60 -13.48
C SER A 76 9.55 -4.71 -12.98
N ASN A 77 10.34 -3.65 -13.11
CA ASN A 77 11.71 -3.60 -12.58
C ASN A 77 11.71 -3.87 -11.06
N ARG A 78 10.88 -3.14 -10.32
CA ARG A 78 10.71 -3.34 -8.87
C ARG A 78 10.21 -4.74 -8.48
N ASN A 79 9.58 -5.46 -9.39
CA ASN A 79 9.16 -6.84 -9.17
C ASN A 79 10.27 -7.85 -9.48
N ARG A 80 11.08 -7.59 -10.51
CA ARG A 80 12.17 -8.49 -10.94
C ARG A 80 13.37 -8.39 -10.03
N SER A 81 13.78 -7.18 -9.69
CA SER A 81 15.00 -6.93 -8.92
C SER A 81 14.85 -5.61 -8.17
N SER A 82 14.65 -5.70 -6.86
CA SER A 82 14.59 -4.50 -6.04
C SER A 82 15.32 -4.64 -4.72
N ILE A 83 15.84 -3.50 -4.26
CA ILE A 83 16.41 -3.36 -2.94
C ILE A 83 15.32 -2.78 -2.04
N ALA A 84 14.85 -3.60 -1.09
CA ALA A 84 13.98 -3.17 -0.03
C ALA A 84 14.83 -2.70 1.16
N ILE A 85 14.68 -1.43 1.54
CA ILE A 85 15.38 -0.82 2.67
C ILE A 85 14.34 -0.45 3.73
N SER A 86 14.55 -0.87 4.97
CA SER A 86 13.74 -0.45 6.11
C SER A 86 14.64 0.05 7.24
N LYS A 87 14.66 1.37 7.49
CA LYS A 87 15.37 1.97 8.63
C LYS A 87 14.38 2.36 9.72
N LYS A 88 14.79 2.20 10.99
CA LYS A 88 14.05 2.68 12.17
C LYS A 88 14.95 3.63 12.94
N GLY A 89 14.48 4.86 13.16
CA GLY A 89 15.11 5.82 14.05
C GLY A 89 14.29 5.96 15.33
N PHE A 90 14.96 6.00 16.47
CA PHE A 90 14.36 6.39 17.74
C PHE A 90 14.74 7.83 18.01
N ARG A 91 13.76 8.68 18.31
CA ARG A 91 14.00 10.02 18.83
C ARG A 91 13.65 9.99 20.30
N GLU A 92 14.60 10.28 21.18
CA GLU A 92 14.28 10.54 22.60
C GLU A 92 13.29 11.71 22.64
N ALA A 93 12.06 11.42 23.04
CA ALA A 93 11.10 12.44 23.39
C ALA A 93 11.53 13.00 24.75
N GLN A 94 11.69 14.31 24.83
CA GLN A 94 12.08 15.01 26.06
C GLN A 94 11.00 14.93 27.15
N ASP A 95 9.81 14.41 26.83
CA ASP A 95 8.71 14.14 27.76
C ASP A 95 8.09 12.76 27.52
N SER A 96 7.93 12.04 28.61
CA SER A 96 7.64 10.61 28.83
C SER A 96 6.37 9.98 28.21
N LEU A 97 5.80 10.49 27.12
CA LEU A 97 4.62 9.88 26.49
C LEU A 97 4.80 9.72 24.98
N SER A 98 5.22 8.52 24.59
CA SER A 98 5.44 7.95 23.25
C SER A 98 6.83 8.13 22.65
N ASP A 99 7.59 7.04 22.65
CA ASP A 99 8.74 6.85 21.77
C ASP A 99 8.27 6.99 20.32
N MET A 100 8.57 8.12 19.69
CA MET A 100 8.25 8.33 18.29
C MET A 100 9.27 7.57 17.43
N GLN A 101 8.86 6.39 16.96
CA GLN A 101 9.63 5.60 16.00
C GLN A 101 9.44 6.18 14.59
N VAL A 102 10.51 6.69 13.98
CA VAL A 102 10.51 7.08 12.57
C VAL A 102 10.89 5.85 11.74
N LYS A 103 9.96 5.31 10.95
CA LYS A 103 10.25 4.19 10.03
C LYS A 103 10.37 4.71 8.59
N PHE A 104 11.57 4.60 8.03
CA PHE A 104 11.84 4.86 6.62
C PHE A 104 11.77 3.55 5.85
N ARG A 105 10.96 3.47 4.79
CA ARG A 105 10.88 2.29 3.91
C ARG A 105 11.06 2.74 2.47
N MET A 106 11.83 1.99 1.70
CA MET A 106 12.09 2.31 0.30
C MET A 106 12.23 1.02 -0.52
N ASN A 107 11.68 1.02 -1.74
CA ASN A 107 11.85 -0.06 -2.70
C ASN A 107 12.36 0.48 -4.05
N VAL A 108 13.59 0.13 -4.44
CA VAL A 108 14.27 0.69 -5.62
C VAL A 108 14.72 -0.42 -6.56
N GLY A 109 14.45 -0.29 -7.87
CA GLY A 109 15.00 -1.17 -8.90
C GLY A 109 16.10 -0.49 -9.72
N ASP A 110 16.80 -1.24 -10.60
CA ASP A 110 17.89 -0.71 -11.43
C ASP A 110 17.36 0.18 -12.57
N PRO A 111 17.76 1.46 -12.67
CA PRO A 111 17.34 2.34 -13.76
C PRO A 111 17.63 1.79 -15.16
N LYS A 112 18.74 1.07 -15.37
CA LYS A 112 19.09 0.50 -16.68
C LYS A 112 18.11 -0.61 -17.08
N GLU A 113 17.73 -1.44 -16.12
CA GLU A 113 16.73 -2.49 -16.33
C GLU A 113 15.34 -1.90 -16.58
N ALA A 114 14.95 -0.84 -15.87
CA ALA A 114 13.71 -0.11 -16.14
C ALA A 114 13.67 0.44 -17.58
N SER A 115 14.76 1.03 -18.07
CA SER A 115 14.83 1.53 -19.45
C SER A 115 14.66 0.41 -20.47
N LYS A 116 15.36 -0.72 -20.28
CA LYS A 116 15.22 -1.90 -21.16
C LYS A 116 13.80 -2.45 -21.16
N LEU A 117 13.17 -2.55 -19.98
CA LEU A 117 11.78 -2.95 -19.86
C LEU A 117 10.85 -2.00 -20.61
N TYR A 118 11.04 -0.69 -20.45
CA TYR A 118 10.25 0.31 -21.13
C TYR A 118 10.30 0.15 -22.67
N GLU A 119 11.48 -0.14 -23.23
CA GLU A 119 11.65 -0.36 -24.68
C GLU A 119 10.98 -1.65 -25.17
N ASN A 120 10.95 -2.69 -24.34
CA ASN A 120 10.43 -4.01 -24.71
C ASN A 120 8.92 -4.18 -24.47
N LEU A 121 8.32 -3.40 -23.56
CA LEU A 121 6.92 -3.55 -23.16
C LEU A 121 5.97 -3.13 -24.28
N LYS A 122 5.24 -4.11 -24.82
CA LYS A 122 4.20 -3.93 -25.83
C LYS A 122 2.84 -3.83 -25.16
N LEU A 123 2.01 -2.92 -25.65
CA LEU A 123 0.62 -2.81 -25.22
C LEU A 123 -0.14 -4.06 -25.67
N ILE A 124 -0.92 -4.64 -24.75
CA ILE A 124 -1.77 -5.81 -25.00
C ILE A 124 -3.24 -5.39 -25.00
N ASP A 125 -3.65 -4.68 -23.95
CA ASP A 125 -5.02 -4.21 -23.78
C ASP A 125 -5.03 -2.91 -22.96
N GLU A 126 -6.13 -2.18 -23.02
CA GLU A 126 -6.31 -0.92 -22.31
C GLU A 126 -7.77 -0.68 -21.92
N THR A 127 -7.96 0.06 -20.84
CA THR A 127 -9.28 0.52 -20.42
C THR A 127 -9.18 1.87 -19.73
N ARG A 128 -10.34 2.45 -19.43
CA ARG A 128 -10.47 3.65 -18.62
C ARG A 128 -11.21 3.32 -17.34
N PHE A 129 -10.70 3.81 -16.22
CA PHE A 129 -11.35 3.74 -14.92
C PHE A 129 -11.39 5.14 -14.30
N HIS A 130 -12.57 5.75 -14.26
CA HIS A 130 -12.77 7.15 -13.86
C HIS A 130 -11.80 8.11 -14.59
N ASN A 131 -10.85 8.71 -13.87
CA ASN A 131 -9.85 9.65 -14.38
C ASN A 131 -8.49 8.99 -14.65
N TYR A 132 -8.45 7.66 -14.77
CA TYR A 132 -7.24 6.89 -15.02
C TYR A 132 -7.34 6.09 -16.31
N TYR A 133 -6.21 6.04 -17.00
CA TYR A 133 -5.93 5.16 -18.12
C TYR A 133 -5.17 3.94 -17.58
N LEU A 134 -5.67 2.75 -17.85
CA LEU A 134 -5.10 1.48 -17.43
C LEU A 134 -4.68 0.74 -18.68
N ALA A 135 -3.48 0.19 -18.68
CA ALA A 135 -2.96 -0.60 -19.79
C ALA A 135 -2.26 -1.86 -19.29
N LEU A 136 -2.48 -2.95 -19.98
CA LEU A 136 -1.78 -4.21 -19.79
C LEU A 136 -0.63 -4.28 -20.78
N PHE A 137 0.57 -4.53 -20.29
CA PHE A 137 1.77 -4.66 -21.11
C PHE A 137 2.47 -6.00 -20.90
N SER A 138 3.18 -6.48 -21.91
CA SER A 138 4.12 -7.58 -21.78
C SER A 138 5.24 -7.46 -22.81
N GLU A 139 6.37 -8.09 -22.54
CA GLU A 139 7.46 -8.24 -23.52
C GLU A 139 7.10 -9.26 -24.62
N ASN A 140 6.19 -10.18 -24.32
CA ASN A 140 5.80 -11.28 -25.20
C ASN A 140 4.29 -11.25 -25.48
N SER A 141 3.87 -11.96 -26.52
CA SER A 141 2.45 -12.25 -26.71
C SER A 141 1.97 -13.19 -25.61
N ILE A 142 0.81 -12.88 -25.04
CA ILE A 142 0.19 -13.66 -23.97
C ILE A 142 -1.29 -13.86 -24.27
N GLU A 143 -1.82 -14.99 -23.84
CA GLU A 143 -3.25 -15.25 -23.86
C GLU A 143 -3.86 -14.80 -22.52
N PHE A 144 -5.02 -14.16 -22.59
CA PHE A 144 -5.73 -13.68 -21.42
C PHE A 144 -7.22 -13.56 -21.70
N ASP A 145 -7.99 -13.51 -20.61
CA ASP A 145 -9.43 -13.31 -20.70
C ASP A 145 -9.73 -11.81 -20.91
N THR A 146 -10.33 -11.50 -22.05
CA THR A 146 -10.72 -10.13 -22.45
C THR A 146 -12.08 -9.73 -21.89
N LYS A 147 -12.79 -10.63 -21.19
CA LYS A 147 -14.08 -10.31 -20.58
C LYS A 147 -13.94 -9.17 -19.59
N LYS A 148 -14.98 -8.35 -19.54
CA LYS A 148 -15.15 -7.36 -18.49
C LYS A 148 -16.04 -7.92 -17.39
N VAL A 149 -15.76 -7.50 -16.17
CA VAL A 149 -16.47 -7.87 -14.95
C VAL A 149 -16.72 -6.61 -14.14
N TYR A 150 -17.84 -6.57 -13.42
CA TYR A 150 -18.11 -5.47 -12.50
C TYR A 150 -17.17 -5.51 -11.30
N SER A 151 -16.72 -4.34 -10.88
CA SER A 151 -15.89 -4.20 -9.70
C SER A 151 -16.60 -4.73 -8.46
N ASN A 152 -15.94 -5.64 -7.74
CA ASN A 152 -16.47 -6.15 -6.48
C ASN A 152 -16.56 -5.00 -5.46
N LEU A 153 -17.78 -4.72 -4.98
CA LEU A 153 -18.04 -3.71 -3.97
C LEU A 153 -17.55 -4.13 -2.59
N GLU A 154 -17.41 -5.43 -2.37
CA GLU A 154 -16.97 -6.01 -1.12
C GLU A 154 -15.49 -6.33 -1.14
N LYS A 155 -14.95 -6.48 0.07
CA LYS A 155 -13.62 -7.04 0.26
C LYS A 155 -13.59 -8.44 -0.38
N PRO A 156 -12.62 -8.76 -1.25
CA PRO A 156 -12.62 -10.04 -1.94
C PRO A 156 -12.42 -11.21 -0.96
N ASN A 157 -13.16 -12.30 -1.17
CA ASN A 157 -13.14 -13.50 -0.30
C ASN A 157 -11.76 -14.16 -0.21
N TRP A 158 -10.96 -14.03 -1.26
CA TRP A 158 -9.59 -14.53 -1.27
C TRP A 158 -8.64 -13.69 -0.41
N PHE A 159 -9.00 -12.45 -0.07
CA PHE A 159 -8.16 -11.61 0.76
C PHE A 159 -8.29 -12.03 2.22
N GLN A 160 -7.28 -12.74 2.69
CA GLN A 160 -7.07 -13.02 4.09
C GLN A 160 -5.83 -12.23 4.53
N LYS A 161 -5.91 -11.52 5.65
CA LYS A 161 -4.78 -10.73 6.17
C LYS A 161 -3.76 -11.65 6.85
N THR A 162 -3.36 -12.69 6.13
CA THR A 162 -2.51 -13.79 6.55
C THR A 162 -1.51 -14.07 5.44
N ARG A 163 -0.28 -14.36 5.87
CA ARG A 163 0.80 -14.88 5.03
C ARG A 163 0.57 -16.37 4.85
N LEU A 164 0.72 -16.86 3.63
CA LEU A 164 0.71 -18.29 3.33
C LEU A 164 2.08 -18.66 2.77
N GLU A 165 2.75 -19.63 3.39
CA GLU A 165 3.93 -20.29 2.84
C GLU A 165 3.49 -21.72 2.53
N ASP A 166 3.68 -22.16 1.29
CA ASP A 166 3.39 -23.54 0.91
C ASP A 166 4.60 -24.45 1.13
N GLU A 167 4.41 -25.75 0.90
CA GLU A 167 5.43 -26.78 1.08
C GLU A 167 6.62 -26.64 0.10
N GLU A 168 6.43 -25.90 -1.01
CA GLU A 168 7.45 -25.64 -2.03
C GLU A 168 8.27 -24.38 -1.73
N GLY A 169 7.93 -23.65 -0.66
CA GLY A 169 8.61 -22.43 -0.24
C GLY A 169 8.17 -21.17 -0.98
N LEU A 170 7.04 -21.23 -1.71
CA LEU A 170 6.39 -20.06 -2.29
C LEU A 170 5.79 -19.21 -1.18
N VAL A 171 6.11 -17.92 -1.19
CA VAL A 171 5.60 -16.98 -0.19
C VAL A 171 4.49 -16.17 -0.82
N THR A 172 3.25 -16.42 -0.40
CA THR A 172 2.08 -15.62 -0.78
C THR A 172 1.78 -14.59 0.30
N TYR A 173 1.64 -13.33 -0.11
CA TYR A 173 1.28 -12.22 0.76
C TYR A 173 0.09 -11.44 0.20
N HIS A 174 -0.85 -11.12 1.10
CA HIS A 174 -2.00 -10.28 0.80
C HIS A 174 -1.80 -8.87 1.36
N SER A 175 -1.87 -7.85 0.51
CA SER A 175 -1.71 -6.46 0.91
C SER A 175 -2.88 -5.59 0.47
N THR A 176 -3.13 -4.53 1.24
CA THR A 176 -4.13 -3.52 0.88
C THR A 176 -3.59 -2.14 1.14
N ALA A 177 -4.07 -1.17 0.37
CA ALA A 177 -3.82 0.25 0.61
C ALA A 177 -5.02 1.08 0.13
N THR A 178 -5.16 2.24 0.77
CA THR A 178 -6.26 3.18 0.51
C THR A 178 -5.67 4.56 0.23
N SER A 179 -6.14 5.24 -0.83
CA SER A 179 -5.70 6.58 -1.18
C SER A 179 -6.75 7.31 -2.03
N ALA A 180 -6.78 8.64 -1.98
CA ALA A 180 -7.56 9.46 -2.92
C ALA A 180 -7.02 9.40 -4.36
N ASN A 181 -5.80 8.88 -4.55
CA ASN A 181 -5.19 8.67 -5.86
C ASN A 181 -5.04 7.17 -6.14
N PHE A 182 -5.62 6.70 -7.26
CA PHE A 182 -5.60 5.28 -7.62
C PHE A 182 -4.19 4.73 -7.85
N ILE A 183 -3.30 5.50 -8.51
CA ILE A 183 -1.91 5.12 -8.73
C ILE A 183 -1.19 4.93 -7.39
N SER A 184 -1.41 5.85 -6.44
CA SER A 184 -0.84 5.75 -5.10
C SER A 184 -1.36 4.53 -4.34
N ALA A 185 -2.68 4.26 -4.36
CA ALA A 185 -3.23 3.07 -3.72
C ALA A 185 -2.65 1.77 -4.31
N TRP A 186 -2.50 1.71 -5.63
CA TRP A 186 -1.92 0.57 -6.34
C TRP A 186 -0.45 0.34 -5.97
N GLU A 187 0.40 1.38 -6.06
CA GLU A 187 1.83 1.29 -5.70
C GLU A 187 2.01 0.95 -4.22
N MET A 188 1.26 1.57 -3.32
CA MET A 188 1.35 1.31 -1.88
C MET A 188 0.95 -0.13 -1.55
N ALA A 189 -0.09 -0.68 -2.18
CA ALA A 189 -0.46 -2.08 -1.98
C ALA A 189 0.69 -3.01 -2.42
N ALA A 190 1.27 -2.77 -3.60
CA ALA A 190 2.38 -3.58 -4.10
C ALA A 190 3.64 -3.44 -3.23
N GLU A 191 4.01 -2.22 -2.83
CA GLU A 191 5.14 -1.93 -1.96
C GLU A 191 4.97 -2.61 -0.59
N ASN A 192 3.77 -2.51 0.01
CA ASN A 192 3.46 -3.20 1.27
C ASN A 192 3.70 -4.71 1.17
N ALA A 193 3.30 -5.34 0.07
CA ALA A 193 3.55 -6.78 -0.13
C ALA A 193 5.06 -7.08 -0.24
N ARG A 194 5.80 -6.33 -1.07
CA ARG A 194 7.25 -6.52 -1.25
C ARG A 194 8.01 -6.37 0.07
N LEU A 195 7.68 -5.33 0.84
CA LEU A 195 8.30 -5.07 2.14
C LEU A 195 8.01 -6.17 3.16
N GLN A 196 6.79 -6.72 3.16
CA GLN A 196 6.42 -7.78 4.08
C GLN A 196 7.10 -9.11 3.73
N ILE A 197 7.28 -9.40 2.44
CA ILE A 197 8.09 -10.53 1.98
C ILE A 197 9.57 -10.30 2.34
N ALA A 198 10.10 -9.08 2.17
CA ALA A 198 11.46 -8.74 2.59
C ALA A 198 11.68 -8.94 4.11
N GLU A 199 10.76 -8.44 4.94
CA GLU A 199 10.78 -8.64 6.40
C GLU A 199 10.71 -10.12 6.78
N TYR A 200 9.99 -10.94 6.00
CA TYR A 200 9.95 -12.39 6.22
C TYR A 200 11.30 -13.06 5.91
N ILE A 201 11.89 -12.76 4.76
CA ILE A 201 13.21 -13.28 4.36
C ILE A 201 14.27 -12.90 5.41
N GLU A 202 14.26 -11.65 5.85
CA GLU A 202 15.16 -11.18 6.90
C GLU A 202 15.02 -11.99 8.19
N LYS A 203 13.78 -12.22 8.66
CA LYS A 203 13.53 -13.02 9.86
C LYS A 203 14.02 -14.46 9.70
N LYS A 204 13.83 -15.07 8.52
CA LYS A 204 14.30 -16.43 8.21
C LYS A 204 15.84 -16.52 8.26
N VAL A 205 16.53 -15.56 7.62
CA VAL A 205 18.00 -15.47 7.63
C VAL A 205 18.53 -15.24 9.04
N ARG A 206 17.96 -14.28 9.80
CA ARG A 206 18.34 -14.03 11.20
C ARG A 206 18.15 -15.29 12.06
N GLY A 207 17.03 -15.98 11.92
CA GLY A 207 16.77 -17.24 12.65
C GLY A 207 17.80 -18.34 12.35
N LEU A 208 18.28 -18.45 11.12
CA LEU A 208 19.35 -19.37 10.74
C LEU A 208 20.71 -18.97 11.31
N LEU A 209 21.01 -17.67 11.39
CA LEU A 209 22.27 -17.16 11.94
C LEU A 209 22.34 -17.30 13.46
N LEU A 210 21.25 -16.98 14.17
CA LEU A 210 21.18 -17.12 15.63
C LEU A 210 21.35 -18.57 16.09
N ARG A 211 20.80 -19.53 15.34
CA ARG A 211 21.04 -20.97 15.59
C ARG A 211 22.50 -21.38 15.47
N LYS A 212 23.32 -20.62 14.72
CA LYS A 212 24.74 -20.92 14.49
C LYS A 212 25.68 -20.13 15.41
N ASN A 213 25.25 -19.00 15.98
CA ASN A 213 26.09 -18.15 16.82
C ASN A 213 25.24 -17.27 17.78
N GLU A 214 25.14 -17.66 19.05
CA GLU A 214 24.38 -16.94 20.09
C GLU A 214 24.91 -15.53 20.37
N ASN A 215 26.17 -15.23 20.02
CA ASN A 215 26.76 -13.90 20.20
C ASN A 215 26.46 -12.93 19.04
N PHE A 216 25.74 -13.37 18.01
CA PHE A 216 25.44 -12.56 16.82
C PHE A 216 24.52 -11.35 17.15
N ASP A 217 23.59 -11.51 18.10
CA ASP A 217 22.66 -10.43 18.49
C ASP A 217 23.37 -9.21 19.10
N LYS A 218 24.59 -9.36 19.65
CA LYS A 218 25.31 -8.26 20.31
C LYS A 218 25.98 -7.26 19.35
N TYR A 219 26.16 -7.61 18.07
CA TYR A 219 27.03 -6.83 17.18
C TYR A 219 26.34 -6.22 15.95
N VAL A 220 25.04 -6.42 15.74
CA VAL A 220 24.41 -6.00 14.48
C VAL A 220 23.27 -5.01 14.66
N SER A 221 23.60 -3.72 14.52
CA SER A 221 22.68 -2.69 14.04
C SER A 221 22.42 -2.94 12.56
N ILE A 222 21.41 -3.76 12.23
CA ILE A 222 21.18 -4.18 10.84
C ILE A 222 20.47 -3.05 10.07
N GLU A 223 21.23 -2.30 9.29
CA GLU A 223 20.72 -1.72 8.06
C GLU A 223 20.40 -2.88 7.11
N THR A 224 19.13 -3.30 7.07
CA THR A 224 18.73 -4.42 6.23
C THR A 224 18.35 -3.91 4.85
N SER A 225 19.29 -3.99 3.91
CA SER A 225 18.95 -4.03 2.49
C SER A 225 18.70 -5.48 2.10
N GLN A 226 17.50 -5.78 1.61
CA GLN A 226 17.18 -7.09 1.06
C GLN A 226 17.03 -6.97 -0.44
N ASN A 227 17.85 -7.72 -1.18
CA ASN A 227 17.60 -7.96 -2.59
C ASN A 227 16.39 -8.89 -2.68
N VAL A 228 15.27 -8.32 -3.08
CA VAL A 228 14.03 -9.04 -3.29
C VAL A 228 13.69 -9.03 -4.77
N SER A 229 13.53 -10.23 -5.30
CA SER A 229 13.37 -10.52 -6.71
C SER A 229 12.22 -11.51 -6.94
N ASN A 230 11.75 -11.52 -8.20
CA ASN A 230 10.75 -12.45 -8.72
C ASN A 230 9.36 -12.34 -8.10
N PHE A 231 8.93 -11.12 -7.79
CA PHE A 231 7.55 -10.88 -7.36
C PHE A 231 6.57 -10.99 -8.53
N LYS A 232 5.45 -11.68 -8.29
CA LYS A 232 4.33 -11.76 -9.22
C LYS A 232 3.07 -11.29 -8.51
N ILE A 233 2.38 -10.31 -9.09
CA ILE A 233 1.00 -10.01 -8.66
C ILE A 233 0.10 -11.02 -9.35
N VAL A 234 -0.56 -11.85 -8.55
CA VAL A 234 -1.40 -12.95 -9.05
C VAL A 234 -2.81 -12.46 -9.32
N ARG A 235 -3.34 -11.70 -8.37
CA ARG A 235 -4.69 -11.15 -8.40
C ARG A 235 -4.74 -9.81 -7.70
N SER A 236 -5.71 -9.00 -8.12
CA SER A 236 -6.01 -7.74 -7.47
C SER A 236 -7.51 -7.55 -7.33
N ALA A 237 -7.93 -6.61 -6.51
CA ALA A 237 -9.27 -6.07 -6.54
C ALA A 237 -9.20 -4.57 -6.24
N VAL A 238 -10.10 -3.82 -6.86
CA VAL A 238 -10.19 -2.37 -6.70
C VAL A 238 -11.61 -2.03 -6.30
N ARG A 239 -11.72 -1.22 -5.25
CA ARG A 239 -12.95 -0.61 -4.78
C ARG A 239 -12.78 0.90 -4.85
N ALA A 240 -13.73 1.58 -5.46
CA ALA A 240 -13.83 3.03 -5.42
C ALA A 240 -15.05 3.42 -4.59
N GLU A 241 -14.89 4.39 -3.69
CA GLU A 241 -15.99 4.89 -2.88
C GLU A 241 -15.87 6.39 -2.64
N TYR A 242 -17.01 7.07 -2.57
CA TYR A 242 -17.06 8.41 -1.99
C TYR A 242 -17.08 8.29 -0.48
N GLN A 243 -16.17 9.00 0.18
CA GLN A 243 -16.17 9.25 1.61
C GLN A 243 -16.15 10.76 1.81
N ASP A 244 -17.23 11.34 2.32
CA ASP A 244 -17.32 12.78 2.61
C ASP A 244 -16.98 13.64 1.37
N GLN A 245 -17.55 13.26 0.22
CA GLN A 245 -17.32 13.85 -1.12
C GLN A 245 -15.94 13.63 -1.75
N LEU A 246 -15.02 12.96 -1.04
CA LEU A 246 -13.73 12.56 -1.58
C LEU A 246 -13.82 11.18 -2.23
N LEU A 247 -13.39 11.07 -3.49
CA LEU A 247 -13.25 9.77 -4.15
C LEU A 247 -12.00 9.06 -3.61
N ILE A 248 -12.22 7.93 -2.96
CA ILE A 248 -11.19 7.09 -2.36
C ILE A 248 -11.11 5.77 -3.12
N TYR A 249 -9.88 5.34 -3.38
CA TYR A 249 -9.56 4.04 -3.96
C TYR A 249 -8.96 3.15 -2.89
N GLN A 250 -9.51 1.95 -2.78
CA GLN A 250 -8.94 0.86 -2.00
C GLN A 250 -8.51 -0.26 -2.95
N VAL A 251 -7.26 -0.66 -2.84
CA VAL A 251 -6.67 -1.73 -3.65
C VAL A 251 -6.32 -2.90 -2.74
N TYR A 252 -6.63 -4.11 -3.20
CA TYR A 252 -6.25 -5.37 -2.60
C TYR A 252 -5.36 -6.10 -3.60
N MET A 253 -4.26 -6.69 -3.13
CA MET A 253 -3.34 -7.46 -3.96
C MET A 253 -2.95 -8.76 -3.29
N GLU A 254 -2.81 -9.80 -4.10
CA GLU A 254 -2.05 -10.99 -3.75
C GLU A 254 -0.75 -10.99 -4.55
N VAL A 255 0.36 -11.10 -3.84
CA VAL A 255 1.71 -11.15 -4.40
C VAL A 255 2.38 -12.44 -3.99
N GLN A 256 3.01 -13.10 -4.95
CA GLN A 256 3.80 -14.31 -4.76
C GLN A 256 5.28 -14.05 -5.02
N ARG A 257 6.13 -14.81 -4.33
CA ARG A 257 7.55 -14.96 -4.59
C ARG A 257 7.94 -16.43 -4.47
#